data_AF-A0A8S2YIH6-F1
#
_entry.id   AF-A0A8S2YIH6-F1
#
_cell.length_a   1.000
_cell.length_b   1.000
_cell.length_c   1.000
_cell.angle_alpha   90.00
_cell.angle_beta   90.00
_cell.angle_gamma   90.00
#
_symmetry.space_group_name_H-M   'P 1'
#
loop_
_entity.id
_entity.type
_entity.pdbx_description
1 polymer ?
#
loop_
_entity_poly.entity_id
_entity_poly.type
_entity_poly.pdbx_seq_one_letter_code
_entity_poly.pdbx_strand_id
1 'polypeptide(L)'
;NGSFTLLKCYSTGLGSEPSFIVVGDLNKNNQTDLVVTNKGTNNLLVLYGVGNGTFATPILYSLGYDSSPVSAAIEDFNNDS
;
A
#
# COMPACT_ATOMS: atom_id res chain seq x y z
N ASN A 1 -15.22 -26.44 -12.00
CA ASN A 1 -14.92 -25.27 -12.85
C ASN A 1 -14.52 -24.09 -11.99
N GLY A 2 -13.28 -24.08 -11.51
CA GLY A 2 -12.71 -22.92 -10.81
C GLY A 2 -11.41 -22.58 -11.52
N SER A 3 -11.43 -21.58 -12.39
CA SER A 3 -10.21 -21.11 -13.04
C SER A 3 -9.51 -20.19 -12.05
N PHE A 4 -8.33 -20.58 -11.59
CA PHE A 4 -7.45 -19.66 -10.89
C PHE A 4 -6.92 -18.68 -11.94
N THR A 5 -7.56 -17.51 -12.03
CA THR A 5 -7.06 -16.37 -12.79
C THR A 5 -5.65 -16.02 -12.33
N LEU A 6 -4.83 -15.51 -13.25
CA LEU A 6 -3.45 -15.10 -12.99
C LEU A 6 -3.41 -14.17 -11.76
N LEU A 7 -2.78 -14.63 -10.68
CA LEU A 7 -2.53 -13.79 -9.51
C LEU A 7 -1.58 -12.66 -9.94
N LYS A 8 -2.04 -11.41 -9.81
CA LYS A 8 -1.21 -10.25 -10.08
C LYS A 8 -0.36 -9.95 -8.85
N CYS A 9 0.95 -10.13 -8.96
CA CYS A 9 1.89 -9.79 -7.91
C CYS A 9 2.30 -8.32 -8.02
N TYR A 10 2.33 -7.63 -6.89
CA TYR A 10 2.83 -6.26 -6.78
C TYR A 10 4.16 -6.29 -6.04
N SER A 11 5.22 -5.80 -6.69
CA SER A 11 6.54 -5.72 -6.06
C SER A 11 6.56 -4.59 -5.03
N THR A 12 7.07 -4.88 -3.85
CA THR A 12 7.38 -3.88 -2.81
C THR A 12 8.81 -3.34 -2.92
N GLY A 13 9.59 -3.82 -3.89
CA GLY A 13 10.98 -3.43 -4.10
C GLY A 13 11.99 -4.44 -3.54
N LEU A 14 13.19 -4.47 -4.10
CA LEU A 14 14.28 -5.34 -3.65
C LEU A 14 14.73 -4.93 -2.24
N GLY A 15 14.89 -5.90 -1.33
CA GLY A 15 15.30 -5.65 0.06
C GLY A 15 14.26 -4.89 0.90
N SER A 16 13.01 -4.81 0.43
CA SER A 16 11.97 -4.00 1.10
C SER A 16 11.58 -4.50 2.49
N GLU A 17 11.65 -5.80 2.74
CA GLU A 17 11.22 -6.43 4.00
C GLU A 17 9.84 -5.87 4.46
N PRO A 18 8.77 -6.11 3.68
CA PRO A 18 7.44 -5.60 4.02
C PRO A 18 7.00 -6.15 5.38
N SER A 19 6.63 -5.25 6.28
CA SER A 19 6.35 -5.55 7.70
C SER A 19 4.87 -5.51 8.05
N PHE A 20 4.09 -4.68 7.36
CA PHE A 20 2.68 -4.47 7.63
C PHE A 20 1.96 -3.95 6.40
N ILE A 21 0.67 -4.29 6.27
CA ILE A 21 -0.23 -3.79 5.24
C ILE A 21 -1.50 -3.23 5.90
N VAL A 22 -1.99 -2.11 5.38
CA VAL A 22 -3.27 -1.52 5.75
C VAL A 22 -4.08 -1.22 4.49
N VAL A 23 -5.40 -1.31 4.63
CA VAL A 23 -6.38 -1.21 3.54
C VAL A 23 -7.36 -0.09 3.87
N GLY A 24 -7.67 0.76 2.90
CA GLY A 24 -8.60 1.89 3.07
C GLY A 24 -8.88 2.59 1.74
N ASP A 25 -9.72 3.61 1.74
CA ASP A 25 -9.90 4.53 0.60
C ASP A 25 -9.16 5.83 0.93
N LEU A 26 -7.93 5.97 0.42
CA LEU A 26 -7.06 7.09 0.76
C LEU A 26 -7.37 8.34 -0.06
N ASN A 27 -7.96 8.17 -1.24
CA ASN A 27 -8.19 9.28 -2.19
C ASN A 27 -9.69 9.59 -2.40
N LYS A 28 -10.56 9.01 -1.55
CA LYS A 28 -12.02 9.23 -1.51
C LYS A 28 -12.70 8.90 -2.84
N ASN A 29 -12.21 7.88 -3.55
CA ASN A 29 -12.73 7.48 -4.86
C ASN A 29 -13.64 6.23 -4.81
N ASN A 30 -14.02 5.78 -3.61
CA ASN A 30 -14.79 4.58 -3.31
C ASN A 30 -14.15 3.27 -3.80
N GLN A 31 -12.83 3.23 -3.93
CA GLN A 31 -12.08 2.03 -4.31
C GLN A 31 -11.09 1.67 -3.21
N THR A 32 -10.83 0.37 -3.10
CA THR A 32 -9.89 -0.15 -2.11
C THR A 32 -8.46 0.16 -2.53
N ASP A 33 -7.76 0.92 -1.71
CA ASP A 33 -6.33 1.18 -1.80
C ASP A 33 -5.56 0.35 -0.77
N LEU A 34 -4.25 0.19 -0.99
CA LEU A 34 -3.34 -0.47 -0.05
C LEU A 34 -2.17 0.46 0.31
N VAL A 35 -1.75 0.38 1.56
CA VAL A 35 -0.45 0.92 2.02
C VAL A 35 0.36 -0.20 2.63
N VAL A 36 1.62 -0.34 2.20
CA VAL A 36 2.58 -1.31 2.72
C VAL A 36 3.72 -0.56 3.39
N THR A 37 4.07 -0.96 4.61
CA THR A 37 5.29 -0.52 5.29
C THR A 37 6.44 -1.43 4.92
N ASN A 38 7.55 -0.84 4.48
CA ASN A 38 8.76 -1.57 4.10
C ASN A 38 9.88 -1.25 5.09
N LYS A 39 10.16 -2.21 5.98
CA LYS A 39 11.15 -2.04 7.05
C LYS A 39 12.56 -1.92 6.51
N GLY A 40 12.92 -2.75 5.52
CA GLY A 40 14.28 -2.87 5.00
C GLY A 40 14.69 -1.66 4.14
N THR A 41 13.73 -1.04 3.46
CA THR A 41 13.97 0.15 2.62
C THR A 41 13.44 1.45 3.23
N ASN A 42 12.97 1.43 4.48
CA ASN A 42 12.55 2.60 5.26
C ASN A 42 11.54 3.50 4.53
N ASN A 43 10.52 2.91 3.91
CA ASN A 43 9.50 3.65 3.16
C ASN A 43 8.10 3.04 3.30
N LEU A 44 7.11 3.79 2.81
CA LEU A 44 5.77 3.30 2.53
C LEU A 44 5.59 3.12 1.02
N LEU A 45 4.89 2.07 0.63
CA LEU A 45 4.36 1.86 -0.72
C LEU A 45 2.85 2.11 -0.70
N VAL A 46 2.35 3.01 -1.54
CA VAL A 46 0.92 3.25 -1.73
C VAL A 46 0.48 2.69 -3.09
N LEU A 47 -0.60 1.93 -3.08
CA LEU A 47 -1.22 1.30 -4.24
C LEU A 47 -2.68 1.76 -4.32
N TYR A 48 -2.97 2.69 -5.22
CA TYR A 48 -4.35 3.15 -5.43
C TYR A 48 -5.16 2.13 -6.25
N GLY A 49 -6.34 1.76 -5.76
CA GLY A 49 -7.29 0.91 -6.45
C GLY A 49 -7.88 1.60 -7.68
N VAL A 50 -8.13 0.80 -8.72
CA VAL A 50 -8.78 1.27 -9.97
C VAL A 50 -10.11 0.55 -10.27
N GLY A 51 -10.72 -0.07 -9.24
CA GLY A 51 -12.12 -0.52 -9.27
C GLY A 51 -12.38 -1.87 -9.94
N ASN A 52 -11.36 -2.50 -10.52
CA ASN A 52 -11.45 -3.80 -11.19
C ASN A 52 -10.63 -4.91 -10.50
N GLY A 53 -10.33 -4.73 -9.21
CA GLY A 53 -9.45 -5.64 -8.45
C GLY A 53 -7.97 -5.48 -8.76
N THR A 54 -7.58 -4.41 -9.47
CA THR A 54 -6.18 -4.05 -9.70
C THR A 54 -5.85 -2.68 -9.13
N PHE A 55 -4.55 -2.43 -8.97
CA PHE A 55 -3.98 -1.19 -8.48
C PHE A 55 -3.17 -0.46 -9.57
N ALA A 56 -3.13 0.86 -9.48
CA ALA A 56 -2.32 1.75 -10.28
C ALA A 56 -0.81 1.57 -10.02
N THR A 57 0.02 2.39 -10.69
CA THR A 57 1.47 2.40 -10.45
C THR A 57 1.76 2.69 -8.97
N PRO A 58 2.58 1.87 -8.30
CA PRO A 58 2.89 2.08 -6.90
C PRO A 58 3.66 3.39 -6.67
N ILE A 59 3.37 4.07 -5.56
CA ILE A 59 4.08 5.29 -5.14
C ILE A 59 4.87 4.99 -3.87
N LEU A 60 6.13 5.44 -3.82
CA LEU A 60 7.02 5.25 -2.67
C LEU A 60 7.20 6.56 -1.90
N TYR A 61 7.04 6.48 -0.58
CA TYR A 61 7.28 7.60 0.34
C TYR A 61 8.37 7.23 1.33
N SER A 62 9.52 7.89 1.25
CA SER A 62 10.59 7.71 2.23
C SER A 62 10.15 8.19 3.61
N LEU A 63 10.43 7.38 4.63
CA LEU A 63 10.21 7.74 6.03
C LEU A 63 11.50 8.23 6.72
N GLY A 64 12.60 8.31 5.97
CA GLY A 64 13.92 8.64 6.49
C GLY A 64 14.72 7.43 6.96
N TYR A 65 16.03 7.62 7.08
CA TYR A 65 16.96 6.57 7.51
C TYR A 65 16.59 6.03 8.90
N ASP A 66 16.79 4.72 9.08
CA ASP A 66 16.57 3.99 10.34
C ASP A 66 15.15 4.09 10.92
N SER A 67 14.16 4.52 10.13
CA SER A 67 12.76 4.61 10.56
C SER A 67 12.14 3.24 10.86
N SER A 68 12.58 2.19 10.16
CA SER A 68 12.22 0.78 10.39
C SER A 68 10.72 0.60 10.69
N PRO A 69 9.81 1.07 9.81
CA PRO A 69 8.38 1.08 10.09
C PRO A 69 7.86 -0.33 10.33
N VAL A 70 6.97 -0.49 11.32
CA VAL A 70 6.38 -1.80 11.68
C VAL A 70 4.85 -1.82 11.67
N SER A 71 4.22 -0.65 11.55
CA SER A 71 2.76 -0.50 11.59
C SER A 71 2.33 0.76 10.86
N ALA A 72 1.09 0.77 10.38
CA ALA A 72 0.44 1.94 9.80
C ALA A 72 -1.07 1.93 10.14
N ALA A 73 -1.69 3.11 10.16
CA ALA A 73 -3.12 3.30 10.28
C ALA A 73 -3.59 4.30 9.23
N ILE A 74 -4.81 4.12 8.74
CA ILE A 74 -5.50 5.05 7.83
C ILE A 74 -6.72 5.55 8.59
N GLU A 75 -6.86 6.87 8.70
CA GLU A 75 -8.01 7.55 9.29
C GLU A 75 -8.07 8.98 8.75
N ASP A 76 -9.26 9.58 8.78
CA ASP A 76 -9.41 11.01 8.57
C ASP A 76 -9.07 11.76 9.88
N PHE A 77 -7.84 12.27 9.98
CA PHE A 77 -7.38 12.99 11.16
C PHE A 77 -7.69 14.49 11.13
N ASN A 78 -8.01 15.05 9.97
CA ASN A 78 -8.22 16.48 9.81
C ASN A 78 -9.70 16.86 9.61
N ASN A 79 -10.59 15.87 9.51
CA ASN A 79 -12.02 16.03 9.28
C ASN A 79 -12.33 16.90 8.05
N ASP A 80 -11.47 16.83 7.03
CA ASP A 80 -11.79 17.46 5.76
C ASP A 80 -12.72 16.58 4.92
N SER A 81 -13.65 17.22 4.20
CA SER A 81 -14.52 16.54 3.24
C SER A 81 -13.90 16.59 1.85
#